data_AF-A0AAU4LLI0-F1
#
_entry.id   AF-A0AAU4LLI0-F1
#
_cell.length_a   1.000
_cell.length_b   1.000
_cell.length_c   1.000
_cell.angle_alpha   90.00
_cell.angle_beta   90.00
_cell.angle_gamma   90.00
#
_symmetry.space_group_name_H-M   'P 1'
#
loop_
_entity.id
_entity.type
_entity.pdbx_description
1 polymer ?
#
loop_
_entity_poly.entity_id
_entity_poly.type
_entity_poly.pdbx_seq_one_letter_code
_entity_poly.pdbx_strand_id
1 'polypeptide(L)'
;MKLTYFCFEGTPQELDASEVVRELVQQQPGTVDTARRTTRVVADPDSDDFADFGWRVEGDVPGVADEGQETVKAQLAFNPAAPQFIDFMAEAGSWESVGVHGIKRKTWQEGDPLDYSGYLRLRRKGSQYGGFAYAFASTGLINFRLQHSDEIAELAPDVYPLTTGHRQYRVSIQIRDEKTLKQALALAELAYSAT
;
A
#
# COMPACT_ATOMS: atom_id res chain seq x y z
N MET A 1 2.95 -24.22 -5.02
CA MET A 1 1.98 -24.39 -3.91
C MET A 1 0.82 -23.45 -4.19
N LYS A 2 -0.44 -23.92 -4.22
CA LYS A 2 -1.60 -23.12 -4.61
C LYS A 2 -2.28 -22.60 -3.33
N LEU A 3 -2.09 -21.31 -3.00
CA LEU A 3 -2.81 -20.70 -1.89
C LEU A 3 -4.27 -20.48 -2.28
N THR A 4 -5.18 -20.86 -1.39
CA THR A 4 -6.62 -20.64 -1.56
C THR A 4 -7.08 -19.74 -0.43
N TYR A 5 -7.62 -18.57 -0.77
CA TYR A 5 -8.13 -17.60 0.19
C TYR A 5 -9.65 -17.70 0.27
N PHE A 6 -10.17 -17.66 1.50
CA PHE A 6 -11.59 -17.57 1.79
C PHE A 6 -11.83 -16.35 2.69
N CYS A 7 -12.75 -15.48 2.30
CA CYS A 7 -13.17 -14.33 3.11
C CYS A 7 -14.58 -14.59 3.63
N PHE A 8 -14.75 -14.47 4.94
CA PHE A 8 -16.04 -14.59 5.62
C PHE A 8 -16.34 -13.29 6.35
N GLU A 9 -17.57 -12.80 6.20
CA GLU A 9 -18.07 -11.64 6.94
C GLU A 9 -19.03 -12.13 8.02
N GLY A 10 -18.77 -11.73 9.27
CA GLY A 10 -19.56 -12.10 10.42
C GLY A 10 -18.96 -11.56 11.70
N THR A 11 -19.75 -11.50 12.76
CA THR A 11 -19.25 -11.25 14.11
C THR A 11 -18.41 -12.44 14.60
N PRO A 12 -17.48 -12.25 15.55
CA PRO A 12 -16.67 -13.35 16.08
C PRO A 12 -17.50 -14.54 16.56
N GLN A 13 -18.65 -14.28 17.20
CA GLN A 13 -19.56 -15.29 17.70
C GLN A 13 -20.22 -16.09 16.56
N GLU A 14 -20.59 -15.42 15.47
CA GLU A 14 -21.16 -16.07 14.28
C GLU A 14 -20.13 -16.93 13.55
N LEU A 15 -18.88 -16.46 13.47
CA LEU A 15 -17.78 -17.20 12.85
C LEU A 15 -17.37 -18.42 13.69
N ASP A 16 -17.33 -18.28 15.02
CA ASP A 16 -17.01 -19.37 15.94
C ASP A 16 -18.12 -20.44 16.00
N ALA A 17 -19.38 -20.05 15.79
CA ALA A 17 -20.54 -20.94 15.73
C ALA A 17 -20.74 -21.59 14.35
N SER A 18 -20.07 -21.11 13.30
CA SER A 18 -20.24 -21.60 11.93
C SER A 18 -19.58 -22.98 11.74
N GLU A 19 -20.41 -24.00 11.55
CA GLU A 19 -19.95 -25.36 11.23
C GLU A 19 -19.16 -25.41 9.91
N VAL A 20 -19.53 -24.59 8.92
CA VAL A 20 -18.85 -24.51 7.62
C VAL A 20 -17.42 -24.02 7.76
N VAL A 21 -17.18 -23.00 8.60
CA VAL A 21 -15.81 -22.49 8.86
C VAL A 21 -14.98 -23.54 9.60
N ARG A 22 -15.59 -24.27 10.56
CA ARG A 22 -14.92 -25.35 11.29
C ARG A 22 -14.51 -26.50 10.38
N GLU A 23 -15.38 -26.94 9.48
CA GLU A 23 -15.06 -28.01 8.52
C GLU A 23 -13.95 -27.58 7.56
N LEU A 24 -13.97 -26.33 7.07
CA LEU A 24 -12.93 -25.81 6.17
C LEU A 24 -11.55 -25.78 6.83
N VAL A 25 -11.49 -25.40 8.10
CA VAL A 25 -10.27 -25.36 8.91
C VAL A 25 -9.75 -26.78 9.18
N GLN A 26 -10.65 -27.74 9.45
CA GLN A 26 -10.27 -29.14 9.72
C GLN A 26 -9.81 -29.90 8.47
N GLN A 27 -10.26 -29.50 7.27
CA GLN A 27 -9.86 -30.14 6.01
C GLN A 27 -8.48 -29.70 5.49
N GLN A 28 -7.81 -28.71 6.12
CA GLN A 28 -6.46 -28.29 5.73
C GLN A 28 -5.37 -28.91 6.61
N PRO A 29 -4.43 -29.71 6.05
CA PRO A 29 -3.25 -30.14 6.77
C PRO A 29 -2.22 -29.00 6.82
N GLY A 30 -2.26 -28.20 7.89
CA GLY A 30 -1.30 -27.12 8.13
C GLY A 30 -1.75 -26.21 9.29
N THR A 31 -0.79 -25.51 9.91
CA THR A 31 -1.07 -24.57 11.01
C THR A 31 -2.01 -23.46 10.53
N VAL A 32 -3.18 -23.36 11.16
CA VAL A 32 -4.18 -22.33 10.86
C VAL A 32 -3.84 -21.11 11.69
N ASP A 33 -3.33 -20.06 11.04
CA ASP A 33 -3.13 -18.75 11.66
C ASP A 33 -4.49 -18.05 11.77
N THR A 34 -5.21 -18.27 12.87
CA THR A 34 -6.40 -17.50 13.19
C THR A 34 -5.98 -16.08 13.59
N ALA A 35 -6.04 -15.14 12.65
CA ALA A 35 -5.95 -13.72 12.95
C ALA A 35 -7.12 -13.32 13.87
N ARG A 36 -6.88 -13.29 15.18
CA ARG A 36 -7.85 -12.82 16.17
C ARG A 36 -8.07 -11.32 15.97
N ARG A 37 -9.22 -10.96 15.43
CA ARG A 37 -9.77 -9.61 15.51
C ARG A 37 -10.28 -9.40 16.93
N THR A 38 -9.50 -8.73 17.77
CA THR A 38 -9.97 -8.34 19.11
C THR A 38 -11.18 -7.41 18.98
N THR A 39 -12.23 -7.80 19.70
CA THR A 39 -13.53 -7.11 19.81
C THR A 39 -13.37 -5.68 20.30
N ARG A 40 -14.05 -4.75 19.60
CA ARG A 40 -14.35 -3.38 20.05
C ARG A 40 -14.91 -3.40 21.47
N VAL A 41 -14.19 -2.83 22.43
CA VAL A 41 -14.80 -2.32 23.66
C VAL A 41 -15.33 -0.92 23.34
N VAL A 42 -16.60 -0.70 23.63
CA VAL A 42 -17.24 0.62 23.55
C VAL A 42 -16.55 1.49 24.60
N ALA A 43 -15.77 2.48 24.16
CA ALA A 43 -15.08 3.40 25.03
C ALA A 43 -16.08 4.37 25.69
N ASP A 44 -16.04 4.40 27.01
CA ASP A 44 -16.59 5.42 27.89
C ASP A 44 -15.93 6.78 27.54
N PRO A 45 -16.68 7.89 27.36
CA PRO A 45 -16.12 9.15 26.87
C PRO A 45 -15.13 9.86 27.82
N ASP A 46 -14.83 9.31 29.00
CA ASP A 46 -13.95 9.93 30.01
C ASP A 46 -12.64 9.15 30.30
N SER A 47 -12.26 8.18 29.47
CA SER A 47 -10.94 7.53 29.61
C SER A 47 -9.87 8.20 28.72
N ASP A 48 -8.97 8.94 29.36
CA ASP A 48 -7.71 9.48 28.80
C ASP A 48 -6.67 8.39 28.42
N ASP A 49 -7.10 7.15 28.19
CA ASP A 49 -6.28 6.06 27.68
C ASP A 49 -6.54 5.90 26.17
N PHE A 50 -5.87 6.75 25.39
CA PHE A 50 -5.60 6.42 24.00
C PHE A 50 -4.84 5.09 23.98
N ALA A 51 -5.52 4.01 23.59
CA ALA A 51 -4.88 2.76 23.24
C ALA A 51 -3.80 3.06 22.17
N ASP A 52 -2.56 3.09 22.65
CA ASP A 52 -1.35 3.28 21.88
C ASP A 52 -1.16 2.05 20.98
N PHE A 53 -1.79 2.10 19.79
CA PHE A 53 -1.38 1.28 18.66
C PHE A 53 -0.02 1.85 18.21
N GLY A 54 1.04 1.38 18.88
CA GLY A 54 2.42 1.88 18.87
C GLY A 54 3.17 1.82 17.54
N TRP A 55 2.59 2.37 16.47
CA TRP A 55 3.30 2.76 15.26
C TRP A 55 2.74 4.09 14.72
N ARG A 56 2.69 5.11 15.59
CA ARG A 56 2.50 6.48 15.10
C ARG A 56 3.73 6.83 14.25
N VAL A 57 3.50 7.07 12.96
CA VAL A 57 4.50 7.68 12.09
C VAL A 57 4.77 9.09 12.63
N GLU A 58 5.94 9.30 13.23
CA GLU A 58 6.37 10.60 13.71
C GLU A 58 6.78 11.49 12.53
N GLY A 59 6.39 12.78 12.58
CA GLY A 59 6.65 13.73 11.51
C GLY A 59 5.74 13.57 10.28
N ASP A 60 6.08 14.30 9.21
CA ASP A 60 5.30 14.33 7.97
C ASP A 60 5.82 13.33 6.94
N VAL A 61 4.89 12.76 6.17
CA VAL A 61 5.22 11.84 5.09
C VAL A 61 5.81 12.66 3.92
N PRO A 62 7.04 12.37 3.48
CA PRO A 62 7.72 13.16 2.46
C PRO A 62 6.92 13.30 1.15
N GLY A 63 6.87 14.52 0.62
CA GLY A 63 6.21 14.87 -0.64
C GLY A 63 4.68 14.90 -0.60
N VAL A 64 4.03 14.35 0.43
CA VAL A 64 2.57 14.39 0.59
C VAL A 64 2.14 15.78 1.05
N ALA A 65 1.10 16.34 0.41
CA ALA A 65 0.55 17.64 0.81
C ALA A 65 -0.17 17.55 2.16
N ASP A 66 -0.24 18.68 2.88
CA ASP A 66 -0.83 18.77 4.23
C ASP A 66 -2.23 18.13 4.33
N GLU A 67 -3.10 18.38 3.34
CA GLU A 67 -4.45 17.81 3.24
C GLU A 67 -4.48 16.27 3.22
N GLY A 68 -3.40 15.63 2.78
CA GLY A 68 -3.27 14.18 2.68
C GLY A 68 -2.54 13.52 3.85
N GLN A 69 -1.85 14.30 4.69
CA GLN A 69 -0.93 13.77 5.72
C GLN A 69 -1.63 12.80 6.67
N GLU A 70 -2.74 13.22 7.30
CA GLU A 70 -3.46 12.38 8.27
C GLU A 70 -3.96 11.07 7.63
N THR A 71 -4.47 11.14 6.41
CA THR A 71 -5.00 9.97 5.68
C THR A 71 -3.89 8.98 5.33
N VAL A 72 -2.71 9.47 4.94
CA VAL A 72 -1.57 8.59 4.63
C VAL A 72 -0.97 8.01 5.90
N LYS A 73 -0.82 8.80 6.97
CA LYS A 73 -0.35 8.30 8.28
C LYS A 73 -1.27 7.21 8.83
N ALA A 74 -2.59 7.38 8.72
CA ALA A 74 -3.56 6.36 9.11
C ALA A 74 -3.41 5.06 8.31
N GLN A 75 -3.07 5.14 7.02
CA GLN A 75 -2.80 3.94 6.21
C GLN A 75 -1.48 3.27 6.60
N LEU A 76 -0.43 4.04 6.86
CA LEU A 76 0.88 3.52 7.24
C LEU A 76 0.84 2.74 8.56
N ALA A 77 -0.10 3.03 9.45
CA ALA A 77 -0.32 2.24 10.67
C ALA A 77 -0.63 0.75 10.40
N PHE A 78 -1.09 0.39 9.19
CA PHE A 78 -1.35 -0.99 8.78
C PHE A 78 -0.20 -1.61 7.96
N ASN A 79 0.83 -0.83 7.63
CA ASN A 79 1.92 -1.27 6.78
C ASN A 79 3.09 -1.79 7.64
N PRO A 80 3.43 -3.08 7.57
CA PRO A 80 4.51 -3.66 8.37
C PRO A 80 5.91 -3.13 7.99
N ALA A 81 6.06 -2.53 6.81
CA ALA A 81 7.29 -1.92 6.32
C ALA A 81 7.13 -0.40 6.13
N ALA A 82 6.35 0.25 7.00
CA ALA A 82 6.12 1.70 6.95
C ALA A 82 7.42 2.53 6.90
N PRO A 83 8.48 2.24 7.68
CA PRO A 83 9.74 2.98 7.59
C PRO A 83 10.35 2.93 6.18
N GLN A 84 10.46 1.73 5.60
CA GLN A 84 11.02 1.56 4.26
C GLN A 84 10.14 2.21 3.18
N PHE A 85 8.82 2.22 3.35
CA PHE A 85 7.94 2.94 2.46
C PHE A 85 8.16 4.46 2.56
N ILE A 86 8.36 5.00 3.76
CA ILE A 86 8.69 6.42 3.96
C ILE A 86 10.03 6.76 3.30
N ASP A 87 11.03 5.90 3.44
CA ASP A 87 12.33 6.07 2.76
C ASP A 87 12.18 6.08 1.23
N PHE A 88 11.34 5.20 0.68
CA PHE A 88 10.99 5.22 -0.74
C PHE A 88 10.37 6.56 -1.16
N MET A 89 9.42 7.07 -0.38
CA MET A 89 8.75 8.35 -0.65
C MET A 89 9.71 9.54 -0.54
N ALA A 90 10.64 9.50 0.44
CA ALA A 90 11.67 10.52 0.63
C ALA A 90 12.59 10.60 -0.58
N GLU A 91 13.14 9.45 -0.99
CA GLU A 91 14.09 9.35 -2.09
C GLU A 91 13.42 9.70 -3.43
N ALA A 92 12.39 8.96 -3.84
CA ALA A 92 11.74 9.16 -5.13
C ALA A 92 11.04 10.53 -5.23
N GLY A 93 10.57 11.08 -4.10
CA GLY A 93 10.00 12.42 -4.02
C GLY A 93 11.03 13.55 -4.11
N SER A 94 12.30 13.27 -3.79
CA SER A 94 13.39 14.25 -3.87
C SER A 94 13.90 14.49 -5.30
N TRP A 95 13.60 13.57 -6.23
CA TRP A 95 14.05 13.65 -7.61
C TRP A 95 13.50 14.89 -8.33
N GLU A 96 14.27 15.36 -9.31
CA GLU A 96 13.99 16.61 -9.99
C GLU A 96 12.57 16.62 -10.57
N SER A 97 11.81 17.66 -10.21
CA SER A 97 10.47 17.91 -10.72
C SER A 97 9.45 16.82 -10.36
N VAL A 98 9.67 15.97 -9.35
CA VAL A 98 8.65 15.01 -8.90
C VAL A 98 7.63 15.70 -7.99
N GLY A 99 6.36 15.36 -8.18
CA GLY A 99 5.26 15.69 -7.28
C GLY A 99 4.52 14.42 -6.86
N VAL A 100 4.10 14.37 -5.60
CA VAL A 100 3.24 13.32 -5.05
C VAL A 100 1.82 13.85 -4.98
N HIS A 101 0.88 13.11 -5.57
CA HIS A 101 -0.51 13.54 -5.69
C HIS A 101 -1.47 12.45 -5.27
N GLY A 102 -2.58 12.84 -4.63
CA GLY A 102 -3.74 11.97 -4.46
C GLY A 102 -4.48 11.71 -5.77
N ILE A 103 -5.62 11.04 -5.63
CA ILE A 103 -6.50 10.62 -6.72
C ILE A 103 -7.54 11.70 -6.97
N LYS A 104 -7.73 12.06 -8.25
CA LYS A 104 -8.92 12.80 -8.68
C LYS A 104 -10.05 11.80 -8.86
N ARG A 105 -11.05 11.85 -7.98
CA ARG A 105 -12.26 11.00 -8.11
C ARG A 105 -13.08 11.44 -9.32
N LYS A 106 -13.99 10.57 -9.79
CA LYS A 106 -14.80 10.83 -11.00
C LYS A 106 -15.63 12.12 -10.91
N THR A 107 -16.01 12.53 -9.70
CA THR A 107 -16.82 13.73 -9.43
C THR A 107 -15.98 14.96 -9.08
N TRP A 108 -14.65 14.87 -9.14
CA TRP A 108 -13.73 15.94 -8.75
C TRP A 108 -13.88 17.16 -9.66
N GLN A 109 -13.95 18.35 -9.06
CA GLN A 109 -13.97 19.65 -9.70
C GLN A 109 -12.75 20.48 -9.31
N GLU A 110 -12.48 21.55 -10.05
CA GLU A 110 -11.40 22.47 -9.71
C GLU A 110 -11.66 23.12 -8.35
N GLY A 111 -10.68 22.99 -7.44
CA GLY A 111 -10.79 23.42 -6.05
C GLY A 111 -11.15 22.31 -5.06
N ASP A 112 -11.60 21.15 -5.53
CA ASP A 112 -11.84 20.00 -4.65
C ASP A 112 -10.50 19.42 -4.14
N PRO A 113 -10.44 18.93 -2.88
CA PRO A 113 -9.27 18.24 -2.37
C PRO A 113 -9.02 16.94 -3.13
N LEU A 114 -7.76 16.51 -3.16
CA LEU A 114 -7.41 15.20 -3.72
C LEU A 114 -7.72 14.10 -2.70
N ASP A 115 -8.03 12.91 -3.21
CA ASP A 115 -8.26 11.76 -2.35
C ASP A 115 -6.96 10.96 -2.13
N TYR A 116 -6.50 10.90 -0.87
CA TYR A 116 -5.27 10.19 -0.47
C TYR A 116 -5.53 8.79 0.12
N SER A 117 -6.79 8.32 0.18
CA SER A 117 -7.17 7.02 0.77
C SER A 117 -6.80 5.79 -0.09
N GLY A 118 -6.42 6.03 -1.35
CA GLY A 118 -6.00 4.99 -2.28
C GLY A 118 -4.49 4.97 -2.49
N TYR A 119 -4.07 5.04 -3.74
CA TYR A 119 -2.65 5.17 -4.09
C TYR A 119 -2.22 6.64 -4.18
N LEU A 120 -0.98 6.88 -3.80
CA LEU A 120 -0.22 8.09 -4.10
C LEU A 120 0.38 7.97 -5.49
N ARG A 121 0.28 9.04 -6.27
CA ARG A 121 0.81 9.10 -7.62
C ARG A 121 2.06 9.96 -7.64
N LEU A 122 3.20 9.32 -7.88
CA LEU A 122 4.47 10.01 -8.10
C LEU A 122 4.55 10.37 -9.57
N ARG A 123 4.64 11.67 -9.88
CA ARG A 123 4.60 12.18 -11.25
C ARG A 123 5.68 13.24 -11.46
N ARG A 124 6.39 13.14 -12.59
CA ARG A 124 7.28 14.20 -13.06
C ARG A 124 6.47 15.37 -13.62
N LYS A 125 6.66 16.57 -13.09
CA LYS A 125 6.07 17.83 -13.58
C LYS A 125 6.49 18.03 -15.04
N GLY A 126 5.54 18.48 -15.85
CA GLY A 126 5.74 18.65 -17.30
C GLY A 126 5.63 17.37 -18.13
N SER A 127 5.63 16.18 -17.52
CA SER A 127 5.41 14.95 -18.29
C SER A 127 3.97 14.87 -18.81
N GLN A 128 3.82 14.56 -20.11
CA GLN A 128 2.55 14.25 -20.74
C GLN A 128 1.94 12.93 -20.24
N TYR A 129 2.74 12.13 -19.53
CA TYR A 129 2.31 10.87 -18.97
C TYR A 129 1.66 11.02 -17.58
N GLY A 130 1.00 9.95 -17.14
CA GLY A 130 0.55 9.82 -15.75
C GLY A 130 1.73 9.71 -14.79
N GLY A 131 1.47 9.29 -13.55
CA GLY A 131 2.58 9.02 -12.62
C GLY A 131 3.48 7.90 -13.12
N PHE A 132 4.79 8.01 -12.90
CA PHE A 132 5.71 6.91 -13.20
C PHE A 132 5.59 5.78 -12.18
N ALA A 133 5.07 6.07 -10.97
CA ALA A 133 4.74 5.08 -9.96
C ALA A 133 3.44 5.43 -9.22
N TYR A 134 2.69 4.38 -8.84
CA TYR A 134 1.56 4.45 -7.91
C TYR A 134 1.92 3.68 -6.64
N ALA A 135 1.95 4.36 -5.50
CA ALA A 135 2.38 3.84 -4.21
C ALA A 135 1.21 3.69 -3.25
N PHE A 136 1.01 2.51 -2.67
CA PHE A 136 -0.10 2.20 -1.76
C PHE A 136 0.42 2.15 -0.33
N ALA A 137 0.19 3.23 0.42
CA ALA A 137 0.74 3.42 1.76
C ALA A 137 0.35 2.30 2.74
N SER A 138 -0.87 1.76 2.63
CA SER A 138 -1.39 0.71 3.51
C SER A 138 -0.72 -0.66 3.36
N THR A 139 -0.11 -0.93 2.20
CA THR A 139 0.43 -2.27 1.88
C THR A 139 1.91 -2.27 1.53
N GLY A 140 2.49 -1.10 1.23
CA GLY A 140 3.84 -0.99 0.68
C GLY A 140 3.92 -1.40 -0.80
N LEU A 141 2.80 -1.67 -1.46
CA LEU A 141 2.74 -2.01 -2.89
C LEU A 141 3.07 -0.78 -3.74
N ILE A 142 3.97 -0.92 -4.70
CA ILE A 142 4.28 0.06 -5.72
C ILE A 142 4.02 -0.54 -7.10
N ASN A 143 3.25 0.17 -7.93
CA ASN A 143 3.03 -0.17 -9.34
C ASN A 143 3.78 0.82 -10.22
N PHE A 144 4.70 0.34 -11.06
CA PHE A 144 5.52 1.16 -11.93
C PHE A 144 4.96 1.20 -13.34
N ARG A 145 5.14 2.34 -14.01
CA ARG A 145 4.77 2.56 -15.42
C ARG A 145 5.77 1.89 -16.36
N LEU A 146 5.97 0.59 -16.20
CA LEU A 146 6.92 -0.24 -16.94
C LEU A 146 6.21 -1.47 -17.52
N GLN A 147 6.81 -2.04 -18.56
CA GLN A 147 6.47 -3.37 -19.05
C GLN A 147 7.35 -4.41 -18.36
N HIS A 148 6.79 -5.60 -18.12
CA HIS A 148 7.57 -6.70 -17.57
C HIS A 148 8.50 -7.27 -18.67
N SER A 149 9.76 -7.51 -18.32
CA SER A 149 10.77 -8.17 -19.17
C SER A 149 11.71 -9.00 -18.30
N ASP A 150 12.57 -9.80 -18.92
CA ASP A 150 13.60 -10.57 -18.20
C ASP A 150 14.62 -9.64 -17.52
N GLU A 151 14.99 -8.53 -18.17
CA GLU A 151 15.86 -7.49 -17.60
C GLU A 151 15.28 -6.89 -16.30
N ILE A 152 13.96 -6.68 -16.27
CA ILE A 152 13.26 -6.20 -15.06
C ILE A 152 13.28 -7.25 -13.95
N ALA A 153 13.13 -8.53 -14.29
CA ALA A 153 13.20 -9.61 -13.31
C ALA A 153 14.63 -9.84 -12.79
N GLU A 154 15.65 -9.60 -13.60
CA GLU A 154 17.06 -9.64 -13.17
C GLU A 154 17.39 -8.45 -12.24
N LEU A 155 16.94 -7.25 -12.59
CA LEU A 155 17.14 -6.04 -11.79
C LEU A 155 16.40 -6.14 -10.44
N ALA A 156 15.17 -6.64 -10.46
CA ALA A 156 14.30 -6.74 -9.30
C ALA A 156 13.67 -8.14 -9.19
N PRO A 157 14.37 -9.12 -8.59
CA PRO A 157 13.90 -10.50 -8.51
C PRO A 157 12.60 -10.70 -7.72
N ASP A 158 12.22 -9.75 -6.86
CA ASP A 158 10.99 -9.79 -6.06
C ASP A 158 9.79 -9.12 -6.76
N VAL A 159 9.98 -8.68 -8.00
CA VAL A 159 8.94 -8.06 -8.81
C VAL A 159 7.95 -9.10 -9.34
N TYR A 160 6.73 -8.67 -9.61
CA TYR A 160 5.73 -9.52 -10.24
C TYR A 160 4.87 -8.76 -11.25
N PRO A 161 4.34 -9.46 -12.27
CA PRO A 161 3.50 -8.84 -13.28
C PRO A 161 2.12 -8.51 -12.71
N LEU A 162 1.65 -7.28 -12.94
CA LEU A 162 0.27 -6.91 -12.68
C LEU A 162 -0.62 -7.33 -13.87
N THR A 163 -1.50 -8.30 -13.66
CA THR A 163 -2.37 -8.84 -14.73
C THR A 163 -3.65 -8.05 -14.93
N THR A 164 -4.00 -7.19 -13.98
CA THR A 164 -5.22 -6.35 -14.01
C THR A 164 -4.86 -4.86 -14.00
N GLY A 165 -5.86 -3.98 -14.10
CA GLY A 165 -5.64 -2.54 -14.12
C GLY A 165 -4.99 -2.01 -15.41
N HIS A 166 -4.43 -0.80 -15.32
CA HIS A 166 -4.01 -0.02 -16.48
C HIS A 166 -2.79 -0.62 -17.20
N ARG A 167 -2.87 -0.79 -18.53
CA ARG A 167 -1.87 -1.49 -19.38
C ARG A 167 -0.44 -0.99 -19.31
N GLN A 168 -0.26 0.26 -18.90
CA GLN A 168 1.06 0.87 -18.75
C GLN A 168 1.74 0.53 -17.42
N TYR A 169 1.02 -0.06 -16.46
CA TYR A 169 1.54 -0.42 -15.14
C TYR A 169 1.51 -1.93 -14.99
N ARG A 170 2.58 -2.59 -15.46
CA ARG A 170 2.68 -4.05 -15.48
C ARG A 170 3.72 -4.61 -14.53
N VAL A 171 4.48 -3.74 -13.87
CA VAL A 171 5.55 -4.11 -12.96
C VAL A 171 5.16 -3.66 -11.56
N SER A 172 5.10 -4.59 -10.62
CA SER A 172 4.70 -4.34 -9.24
C SER A 172 5.68 -4.96 -8.26
N ILE A 173 5.95 -4.26 -7.16
CA ILE A 173 6.73 -4.79 -6.05
C ILE A 173 6.08 -4.38 -4.73
N GLN A 174 6.16 -5.23 -3.71
CA GLN A 174 5.76 -4.88 -2.36
C GLN A 174 7.02 -4.65 -1.52
N ILE A 175 7.16 -3.45 -0.95
CA ILE A 175 8.20 -3.13 0.01
C ILE A 175 7.88 -3.86 1.31
N ARG A 176 8.80 -4.72 1.74
CA ARG A 176 8.72 -5.53 2.96
C ARG A 176 9.95 -5.36 3.85
N ASP A 177 11.05 -4.93 3.25
CA ASP A 177 12.38 -4.83 3.86
C ASP A 177 13.30 -3.93 3.01
N GLU A 178 14.54 -3.77 3.46
CA GLU A 178 15.57 -2.97 2.77
C GLU A 178 15.91 -3.50 1.36
N LYS A 179 15.82 -4.82 1.15
CA LYS A 179 16.14 -5.44 -0.14
C LYS A 179 15.09 -5.06 -1.19
N THR A 180 13.82 -5.16 -0.82
CA THR A 180 12.69 -4.81 -1.68
C THR A 180 12.56 -3.30 -1.86
N LEU A 181 12.98 -2.48 -0.88
CA LEU A 181 13.14 -1.03 -1.04
C LEU A 181 14.14 -0.68 -2.15
N LYS A 182 15.35 -1.24 -2.11
CA LYS A 182 16.38 -1.00 -3.15
C LYS A 182 15.90 -1.36 -4.55
N GLN A 183 15.23 -2.50 -4.68
CA GLN A 183 14.62 -2.92 -5.94
C GLN A 183 13.51 -1.95 -6.38
N ALA A 184 12.65 -1.50 -5.46
CA ALA A 184 11.60 -0.53 -5.76
C ALA A 184 12.16 0.81 -6.25
N LEU A 185 13.26 1.29 -5.65
CA LEU A 185 13.94 2.52 -6.08
C LEU A 185 14.56 2.38 -7.47
N ALA A 186 15.24 1.26 -7.76
CA ALA A 186 15.79 1.01 -9.10
C ALA A 186 14.69 0.95 -10.18
N LEU A 187 13.57 0.30 -9.88
CA LEU A 187 12.41 0.28 -10.78
C LEU A 187 11.76 1.67 -10.94
N ALA A 188 11.69 2.45 -9.85
CA ALA A 188 11.19 3.82 -9.91
C ALA A 188 12.08 4.69 -10.81
N GLU A 189 13.40 4.54 -10.74
CA GLU A 189 14.36 5.32 -11.53
C GLU A 189 14.24 5.04 -13.02
N LEU A 190 14.09 3.76 -13.39
CA LEU A 190 13.79 3.37 -14.77
C LEU A 190 12.46 3.96 -15.24
N ALA A 191 11.42 3.86 -14.42
CA ALA A 191 10.10 4.38 -14.75
C ALA A 191 10.11 5.91 -14.90
N TYR A 192 10.81 6.62 -14.02
CA TYR A 192 11.01 8.06 -14.05
C TYR A 192 11.74 8.48 -15.34
N SER A 193 12.83 7.81 -15.68
CA SER A 193 13.63 8.11 -16.88
C SER A 193 12.87 7.87 -18.18
N ALA A 194 11.88 6.97 -18.16
CA ALA A 194 10.99 6.71 -19.29
C ALA A 194 9.82 7.70 -19.42
N THR A 195 9.69 8.69 -18.50
CA THR A 195 8.58 9.67 -18.47
C THR A 195 8.97 11.13 -18.63
#